data_AF-A0A962Y8G9-F1
#
_entry.id   AF-A0A962Y8G9-F1
#
_cell.length_a   1.000
_cell.length_b   1.000
_cell.length_c   1.000
_cell.angle_alpha   90.00
_cell.angle_beta   90.00
_cell.angle_gamma   90.00
#
_symmetry.space_group_name_H-M   'P 1'
#
loop_
_entity.id
_entity.type
_entity.pdbx_description
1 polymer ?
#
loop_
_entity_poly.entity_id
_entity_poly.type
_entity_poly.pdbx_seq_one_letter_code
_entity_poly.pdbx_strand_id
1 'polypeptide(L)'
;FLTALVGALVFGEFISPLGWLAIIISVVGLVILTLARSDIDGAHLLQRLFSRPALVGLGCGLLFAVCSLSLRRASLSFGLDNALFSAGLTLVYMVILQTLSMLAYLLWRRPAQLTTMLRHTRLCGFVGLTSALGSMGWFVAMTLERASYVKALGQIEFLLALGVSHLFFREHTQRLELAGMLLIASGILVLLFAR
;
A
#
# COMPACT_ATOMS: atom_id res chain seq x y z
N PHE A 1 0.69 -4.43 8.68
CA PHE A 1 0.41 -4.26 10.12
C PHE A 1 -0.80 -3.39 10.41
N LEU A 2 -0.77 -2.08 10.14
CA LEU A 2 -1.87 -1.16 10.52
C LEU A 2 -3.25 -1.61 10.01
N THR A 3 -3.36 -2.08 8.77
CA THR A 3 -4.62 -2.61 8.22
C THR A 3 -5.10 -3.88 8.94
N ALA A 4 -4.20 -4.75 9.36
CA ALA A 4 -4.56 -5.94 10.13
C ALA A 4 -5.00 -5.58 11.56
N LEU A 5 -4.32 -4.63 12.19
CA LEU A 5 -4.66 -4.15 13.53
C LEU A 5 -6.03 -3.46 13.55
N VAL A 6 -6.26 -2.52 12.63
CA VAL A 6 -7.56 -1.82 12.51
C VAL A 6 -8.66 -2.80 12.09
N GLY A 7 -8.37 -3.74 11.19
CA GLY A 7 -9.33 -4.77 10.76
C GLY A 7 -9.76 -5.68 11.91
N ALA A 8 -8.81 -6.13 12.73
CA ALA A 8 -9.11 -6.96 13.90
C ALA A 8 -9.87 -6.20 14.99
N LEU A 9 -9.44 -4.97 15.33
CA LEU A 9 -10.00 -4.20 16.45
C LEU A 9 -11.35 -3.53 16.14
N VAL A 10 -11.47 -2.91 14.95
CA VAL A 10 -12.65 -2.10 14.60
C VAL A 10 -13.65 -2.89 13.77
N PHE A 11 -13.17 -3.83 12.96
CA PHE A 11 -14.00 -4.57 12.00
C PHE A 11 -14.28 -6.03 12.41
N GLY A 12 -13.64 -6.52 13.48
CA GLY A 12 -13.82 -7.89 13.98
C GLY A 12 -13.29 -8.96 13.01
N GLU A 13 -12.34 -8.62 12.13
CA GLU A 13 -11.75 -9.61 11.21
C GLU A 13 -10.88 -10.61 11.98
N PHE A 14 -11.29 -11.88 12.00
CA PHE A 14 -10.55 -12.97 12.67
C PHE A 14 -9.32 -13.40 11.88
N ILE A 15 -8.18 -12.73 12.08
CA ILE A 15 -6.91 -13.11 11.46
C ILE A 15 -6.34 -14.34 12.19
N SER A 16 -5.92 -15.36 11.44
CA SER A 16 -5.30 -16.57 12.02
C SER A 16 -4.02 -16.21 12.78
N PRO A 17 -3.64 -16.95 13.84
CA PRO A 17 -2.38 -16.72 14.55
C PRO A 17 -1.16 -16.77 13.63
N LEU A 18 -1.19 -17.66 12.64
CA LEU A 18 -0.18 -17.74 11.56
C LEU A 18 -0.18 -16.49 10.67
N GLY A 19 -1.35 -15.93 10.33
CA GLY A 19 -1.46 -14.68 9.58
C GLY A 19 -0.86 -13.49 10.34
N TRP A 20 -1.04 -13.43 11.67
CA TRP A 20 -0.38 -12.43 12.51
C TRP A 20 1.14 -12.56 12.51
N LEU A 21 1.64 -13.78 12.65
CA LEU A 21 3.08 -14.07 12.63
C LEU A 21 3.69 -13.66 11.29
N ALA A 22 3.03 -13.98 10.18
CA ALA A 22 3.45 -13.58 8.84
C ALA A 22 3.56 -12.05 8.69
N ILE A 23 2.56 -11.31 9.16
CA ILE A 23 2.56 -9.83 9.11
C ILE A 23 3.73 -9.26 9.92
N ILE A 24 4.02 -9.82 11.10
CA ILE A 24 5.13 -9.38 11.94
C ILE A 24 6.47 -9.62 11.22
N ILE A 25 6.67 -10.82 10.66
CA ILE A 25 7.88 -11.14 9.88
C ILE A 25 8.07 -10.13 8.74
N SER A 26 7.02 -9.85 7.96
CA SER A 26 7.13 -8.91 6.85
C SER A 26 7.43 -7.48 7.28
N VAL A 27 6.94 -7.06 8.46
CA VAL A 27 7.25 -5.73 9.02
C VAL A 27 8.70 -5.66 9.44
N VAL A 28 9.20 -6.68 10.13
CA VAL A 28 10.60 -6.76 10.54
C VAL A 28 11.52 -6.76 9.31
N GLY A 29 11.18 -7.54 8.29
CA GLY A 29 11.91 -7.54 7.02
C GLY A 29 11.93 -6.17 6.33
N LEU A 30 10.81 -5.45 6.34
CA LEU A 30 10.72 -4.09 5.80
C LEU A 30 11.57 -3.08 6.59
N VAL A 31 11.60 -3.18 7.91
CA VAL A 31 12.43 -2.33 8.77
C VAL A 31 13.92 -2.57 8.48
N ILE A 32 14.33 -3.85 8.40
CA ILE A 32 15.71 -4.22 8.06
C ILE A 32 16.09 -3.74 6.66
N LEU A 33 15.20 -3.90 5.68
CA LEU A 33 15.44 -3.42 4.32
C LEU A 33 15.60 -1.89 4.28
N THR A 34 14.76 -1.17 5.03
CA THR A 34 14.85 0.29 5.13
C THR A 34 16.20 0.71 5.72
N LEU A 35 16.65 0.03 6.78
CA LEU A 35 17.95 0.25 7.40
C LEU A 35 19.13 -0.11 6.52
N ALA A 36 18.99 -1.09 5.65
CA ALA A 36 20.05 -1.47 4.73
C ALA A 36 20.25 -0.41 3.62
N ARG A 37 19.16 0.23 3.19
CA ARG A 37 19.19 1.26 2.15
C ARG A 37 19.59 2.65 2.63
N SER A 38 19.65 2.85 3.94
CA SER A 38 19.95 4.15 4.51
C SER A 38 21.08 4.00 5.50
N ASP A 39 22.04 4.92 5.48
CA ASP A 39 23.26 4.89 6.31
C ASP A 39 22.92 5.20 7.79
N ILE A 40 22.03 4.38 8.37
CA ILE A 40 21.34 4.64 9.63
C ILE A 40 21.89 3.69 10.69
N ASP A 41 22.49 4.29 11.71
CA ASP A 41 22.75 3.61 12.97
C ASP A 41 21.45 3.21 13.67
N GLY A 42 21.32 1.94 14.04
CA GLY A 42 20.12 1.37 14.65
C GLY A 42 19.65 2.08 15.94
N ALA A 43 20.55 2.79 16.63
CA ALA A 43 20.25 3.57 17.83
C ALA A 43 19.35 4.79 17.55
N HIS A 44 19.39 5.36 16.34
CA HIS A 44 18.61 6.56 16.00
C HIS A 44 17.25 6.26 15.35
N LEU A 45 16.92 4.98 15.12
CA LEU A 45 15.63 4.54 14.58
C LEU A 45 14.46 4.99 15.42
N LEU A 46 14.49 4.72 16.73
CA LEU A 46 13.39 5.04 17.65
C LEU A 46 13.14 6.55 17.68
N GLN A 47 14.20 7.36 17.72
CA GLN A 47 14.08 8.82 17.64
C GLN A 47 13.48 9.29 16.30
N ARG A 48 13.84 8.65 15.18
CA ARG A 48 13.30 9.02 13.87
C ARG A 48 11.90 8.48 13.60
N LEU A 49 11.50 7.35 14.21
CA LEU A 49 10.11 6.90 14.19
C LEU A 49 9.17 7.91 14.87
N PHE A 50 9.68 8.66 15.85
CA PHE A 50 8.98 9.78 16.49
C PHE A 50 9.21 11.14 15.82
N SER A 51 9.89 11.18 14.67
CA SER A 51 10.04 12.43 13.91
C SER A 51 8.72 12.86 13.27
N ARG A 52 8.53 14.16 13.06
CA ARG A 52 7.32 14.71 12.40
C ARG A 52 7.03 14.03 11.05
N PRO A 53 8.00 13.81 10.14
CA PRO A 53 7.73 13.12 8.87
C PRO A 53 7.27 11.69 9.06
N ALA A 54 7.88 10.94 9.98
CA ALA A 54 7.48 9.56 10.28
C ALA A 54 6.07 9.50 10.86
N LEU A 55 5.72 10.40 11.78
CA LEU A 55 4.37 10.50 12.35
C LEU A 55 3.32 10.84 11.30
N VAL A 56 3.61 11.77 10.38
CA VAL A 56 2.72 12.08 9.26
C VAL A 56 2.56 10.86 8.36
N GLY A 57 3.65 10.16 8.02
CA GLY A 57 3.60 8.94 7.22
C GLY A 57 2.78 7.82 7.87
N LEU A 58 2.98 7.57 9.16
CA LEU A 58 2.21 6.61 9.95
C LEU A 58 0.73 7.00 10.01
N GLY A 59 0.43 8.29 10.20
CA GLY A 59 -0.92 8.83 10.17
C GLY A 59 -1.61 8.61 8.82
N CYS A 60 -0.94 8.91 7.72
CA CYS A 60 -1.42 8.60 6.37
C CYS A 60 -1.65 7.10 6.17
N GLY A 61 -0.73 6.25 6.65
CA GLY A 61 -0.87 4.80 6.59
C GLY A 61 -2.07 4.27 7.38
N LEU A 62 -2.35 4.86 8.55
CA LEU A 62 -3.52 4.52 9.37
C LEU A 62 -4.82 4.95 8.70
N LEU A 63 -4.91 6.18 8.21
CA LEU A 63 -6.08 6.66 7.47
C LEU A 63 -6.32 5.82 6.20
N PHE A 64 -5.26 5.43 5.50
CA PHE A 64 -5.33 4.55 4.34
C PHE A 64 -5.76 3.13 4.71
N ALA A 65 -5.39 2.63 5.89
CA ALA A 65 -5.88 1.36 6.42
C ALA A 65 -7.39 1.41 6.71
N VAL A 66 -7.86 2.45 7.40
CA VAL A 66 -9.29 2.66 7.68
C VAL A 66 -10.08 2.77 6.37
N CYS A 67 -9.60 3.59 5.44
CA CYS A 67 -10.24 3.78 4.14
C CYS A 67 -10.38 2.45 3.36
N SER A 68 -9.32 1.65 3.31
CA SER A 68 -9.30 0.34 2.65
C SER A 68 -10.30 -0.66 3.25
N LEU A 69 -10.44 -0.68 4.59
CA LEU A 69 -11.41 -1.55 5.27
C LEU A 69 -12.87 -1.06 5.07
N SER A 70 -13.09 0.25 5.17
CA SER A 70 -14.41 0.85 4.90
C SER A 70 -14.85 0.60 3.46
N LEU A 71 -13.93 0.69 2.50
CA LEU A 71 -14.19 0.40 1.10
C LEU A 71 -14.63 -1.04 0.86
N ARG A 72 -13.98 -2.00 1.53
CA ARG A 72 -14.38 -3.41 1.48
C ARG A 72 -15.80 -3.59 1.99
N ARG A 73 -16.14 -2.99 3.14
CA ARG A 73 -17.51 -3.03 3.67
C ARG A 73 -18.53 -2.35 2.76
N ALA A 74 -18.19 -1.21 2.16
CA ALA A 74 -19.05 -0.55 1.18
C ALA A 74 -19.32 -1.45 -0.02
N SER A 75 -18.29 -2.13 -0.54
CA SER A 75 -18.42 -3.07 -1.67
C SER A 75 -19.28 -4.29 -1.30
N LEU A 76 -19.21 -4.78 -0.06
CA LEU A 76 -20.07 -5.87 0.41
C LEU A 76 -21.51 -5.42 0.72
N SER A 77 -21.72 -4.14 1.05
CA SER A 77 -23.04 -3.60 1.41
C SER A 77 -24.01 -3.49 0.23
N PHE A 78 -23.54 -3.50 -1.02
CA PHE A 78 -24.40 -3.42 -2.19
C PHE A 78 -25.25 -4.68 -2.40
N GLY A 79 -24.89 -5.83 -1.79
CA GLY A 79 -25.68 -7.06 -1.85
C GLY A 79 -25.89 -7.63 -3.26
N LEU A 80 -25.06 -7.21 -4.22
CA LEU A 80 -25.12 -7.68 -5.61
C LEU A 80 -24.32 -8.98 -5.76
N ASP A 81 -24.87 -9.97 -6.44
CA ASP A 81 -24.23 -11.28 -6.67
C ASP A 81 -22.89 -11.19 -7.41
N ASN A 82 -22.71 -10.12 -8.20
CA ASN A 82 -21.47 -9.85 -8.93
C ASN A 82 -20.50 -8.97 -8.13
N ALA A 83 -19.63 -9.62 -7.34
CA ALA A 83 -18.57 -8.97 -6.57
C ALA A 83 -17.70 -8.01 -7.41
N LEU A 84 -17.45 -8.36 -8.68
CA LEU A 84 -16.66 -7.54 -9.60
C LEU A 84 -17.35 -6.20 -9.94
N PHE A 85 -18.68 -6.23 -10.09
CA PHE A 85 -19.46 -5.03 -10.41
C PHE A 85 -19.54 -4.10 -9.20
N SER A 86 -19.77 -4.65 -8.00
CA SER A 86 -19.77 -3.86 -6.77
C SER A 86 -18.42 -3.20 -6.49
N ALA A 87 -17.31 -3.94 -6.67
CA ALA A 87 -15.95 -3.42 -6.53
C ALA A 87 -15.64 -2.32 -7.56
N GLY A 88 -16.10 -2.50 -8.80
CA GLY A 88 -15.95 -1.50 -9.85
C GLY A 88 -16.71 -0.21 -9.53
N LEU A 89 -17.94 -0.34 -9.03
CA LEU A 89 -18.76 0.81 -8.66
C LEU A 89 -18.13 1.59 -7.49
N THR A 90 -17.69 0.91 -6.43
CA THR A 90 -17.01 1.56 -5.31
C THR A 90 -15.70 2.21 -5.72
N LEU A 91 -14.94 1.59 -6.64
CA LEU A 91 -13.75 2.19 -7.23
C LEU A 91 -14.07 3.49 -7.97
N VAL A 92 -15.07 3.48 -8.85
CA VAL A 92 -15.44 4.67 -9.64
C VAL A 92 -15.83 5.82 -8.71
N TYR A 93 -16.69 5.56 -7.72
CA TYR A 93 -17.07 6.57 -6.73
C TYR A 93 -15.86 7.11 -5.96
N MET A 94 -14.97 6.22 -5.53
CA MET A 94 -13.78 6.61 -4.77
C MET A 94 -12.81 7.45 -5.62
N VAL A 95 -12.58 7.07 -6.87
CA VAL A 95 -11.73 7.83 -7.81
C VAL A 95 -12.33 9.19 -8.11
N ILE A 96 -13.65 9.30 -8.27
CA ILE A 96 -14.33 10.59 -8.47
C ILE A 96 -14.12 11.49 -7.24
N LEU A 97 -14.41 10.98 -6.05
CA LEU A 97 -14.24 11.74 -4.80
C LEU A 97 -12.78 12.17 -4.60
N GLN A 98 -11.83 11.28 -4.85
CA GLN A 98 -10.39 11.58 -4.78
C GLN A 98 -10.00 12.66 -5.80
N THR A 99 -10.49 12.56 -7.03
CA THR A 99 -10.19 13.52 -8.11
C THR A 99 -10.75 14.89 -7.79
N LEU A 100 -12.01 14.99 -7.35
CA LEU A 100 -12.63 16.25 -6.96
C LEU A 100 -11.92 16.88 -5.76
N SER A 101 -11.58 16.07 -4.75
CA SER A 101 -10.87 16.55 -3.56
C SER A 101 -9.48 17.09 -3.91
N MET A 102 -8.73 16.37 -4.75
CA MET A 102 -7.42 16.82 -5.22
C MET A 102 -7.51 18.04 -6.14
N LEU A 103 -8.53 18.10 -7.00
CA LEU A 103 -8.77 19.25 -7.88
C LEU A 103 -9.08 20.50 -7.05
N ALA A 104 -9.97 20.40 -6.06
CA ALA A 104 -10.30 21.51 -5.15
C ALA A 104 -9.05 21.99 -4.39
N TYR A 105 -8.23 21.05 -3.89
CA TYR A 105 -6.97 21.38 -3.23
C TYR A 105 -5.99 22.11 -4.16
N LEU A 106 -5.84 21.64 -5.40
CA LEU A 106 -4.99 22.26 -6.42
C LEU A 106 -5.48 23.65 -6.80
N LEU A 107 -6.78 23.82 -7.01
CA LEU A 107 -7.38 25.13 -7.31
C LEU A 107 -7.14 26.12 -6.16
N TRP A 108 -7.26 25.67 -4.91
CA TRP A 108 -7.11 26.56 -3.75
C TRP A 108 -5.65 26.93 -3.46
N ARG A 109 -4.71 25.98 -3.52
CA ARG A 109 -3.31 26.24 -3.15
C ARG A 109 -2.38 26.51 -4.32
N ARG A 110 -2.59 25.87 -5.49
CA ARG A 110 -1.62 25.85 -6.60
C ARG A 110 -2.29 25.79 -7.99
N PRO A 111 -3.09 26.79 -8.37
CA PRO A 111 -3.82 26.78 -9.64
C PRO A 111 -2.89 26.72 -10.87
N ALA A 112 -1.67 27.25 -10.78
CA ALA A 112 -0.67 27.19 -11.85
C ALA A 112 -0.19 25.76 -12.18
N GLN A 113 -0.36 24.79 -11.26
CA GLN A 113 -0.03 23.39 -11.56
C GLN A 113 -1.06 22.76 -12.50
N LEU A 114 -2.33 23.20 -12.46
CA LEU A 114 -3.36 22.70 -13.36
C LEU A 114 -3.08 23.09 -14.81
N THR A 115 -2.67 24.33 -15.06
CA THR A 115 -2.30 24.77 -16.41
C THR A 115 -1.08 24.00 -16.94
N THR A 116 -0.14 23.63 -16.06
CA THR A 116 1.02 22.81 -16.41
C THR A 116 0.63 21.38 -16.77
N MET A 117 -0.30 20.78 -16.03
CA MET A 117 -0.87 19.45 -16.33
C MET A 117 -1.59 19.44 -17.68
N LEU A 118 -2.38 20.48 -17.96
CA LEU A 118 -3.09 20.64 -19.24
C LEU A 118 -2.14 20.83 -20.44
N ARG A 119 -0.91 21.31 -20.22
CA ARG A 119 0.12 21.36 -21.28
C ARG A 119 0.74 19.99 -21.57
N HIS A 120 0.75 19.07 -20.60
CA HIS A 120 1.35 17.74 -20.70
C HIS A 120 0.32 16.61 -20.70
N THR A 121 -0.81 16.81 -21.37
CA THR A 121 -1.97 15.88 -21.38
C THR A 121 -1.64 14.48 -21.83
N ARG A 122 -0.70 14.29 -22.77
CA ARG A 122 -0.30 12.94 -23.21
C ARG A 122 0.37 12.14 -22.10
N LEU A 123 1.32 12.75 -21.38
CA LEU A 123 2.02 12.11 -20.28
C LEU A 123 1.09 11.94 -19.08
N CYS A 124 0.32 12.98 -18.73
CA CYS A 124 -0.67 12.91 -17.65
C CYS A 124 -1.73 11.85 -17.93
N GLY A 125 -2.19 11.71 -19.18
CA GLY A 125 -3.14 10.69 -19.61
C GLY A 125 -2.57 9.29 -19.49
N PHE A 126 -1.31 9.08 -19.91
CA PHE A 126 -0.65 7.79 -19.78
C PHE A 126 -0.44 7.37 -18.31
N VAL A 127 0.08 8.28 -17.48
CA VAL A 127 0.27 8.03 -16.04
C VAL A 127 -1.08 7.84 -15.34
N GLY A 128 -2.10 8.61 -15.71
CA GLY A 128 -3.45 8.48 -15.18
C GLY A 128 -4.09 7.14 -15.54
N LEU A 129 -3.99 6.71 -16.79
CA LEU A 129 -4.53 5.43 -17.26
C LEU A 129 -3.84 4.25 -16.57
N THR A 130 -2.51 4.25 -16.52
CA THR A 130 -1.74 3.20 -15.82
C THR A 130 -2.06 3.16 -14.33
N SER A 131 -2.23 4.32 -13.69
CA SER A 131 -2.63 4.40 -12.27
C SER A 131 -4.06 3.90 -12.03
N ALA A 132 -4.99 4.20 -12.95
CA ALA A 132 -6.36 3.71 -12.88
C ALA A 132 -6.42 2.18 -12.99
N LEU A 133 -5.68 1.60 -13.94
CA LEU A 133 -5.56 0.15 -14.10
C LEU A 133 -4.95 -0.51 -12.85
N GLY A 134 -3.91 0.10 -12.26
CA GLY A 134 -3.36 -0.37 -10.99
C GLY A 134 -4.38 -0.34 -9.85
N SER A 135 -5.16 0.73 -9.75
CA SER A 135 -6.20 0.88 -8.73
C SER A 135 -7.33 -0.14 -8.91
N MET A 136 -7.72 -0.44 -10.15
CA MET A 136 -8.65 -1.52 -10.46
C MET A 136 -8.16 -2.87 -9.91
N GLY A 137 -6.90 -3.22 -10.16
CA GLY A 137 -6.31 -4.46 -9.65
C GLY A 137 -6.36 -4.56 -8.11
N TRP A 138 -6.01 -3.48 -7.42
CA TRP A 138 -6.08 -3.42 -5.95
C TRP A 138 -7.51 -3.59 -5.43
N PHE A 139 -8.49 -2.94 -6.03
CA PHE A 139 -9.89 -3.00 -5.57
C PHE A 139 -10.50 -4.37 -5.82
N VAL A 140 -10.25 -4.97 -7.00
CA VAL A 140 -10.68 -6.34 -7.29
C VAL A 140 -10.10 -7.32 -6.27
N ALA A 141 -8.81 -7.21 -5.97
CA ALA A 141 -8.16 -8.07 -4.98
C ALA A 141 -8.75 -7.91 -3.57
N MET A 142 -9.00 -6.67 -3.11
CA MET A 142 -9.59 -6.38 -1.79
C MET A 142 -11.06 -6.81 -1.65
N THR A 143 -11.76 -6.99 -2.76
CA THR A 143 -13.10 -7.57 -2.75
C THR A 143 -13.06 -9.09 -2.69
N LEU A 144 -12.16 -9.72 -3.46
CA LEU A 144 -12.00 -11.17 -3.48
C LEU A 144 -11.43 -11.72 -2.17
N GLU A 145 -10.55 -10.97 -1.50
CA GLU A 145 -9.88 -11.41 -0.27
C GLU A 145 -9.82 -10.34 0.80
N ARG A 146 -9.41 -10.72 2.01
CA ARG A 146 -9.16 -9.80 3.11
C ARG A 146 -8.13 -8.74 2.74
N ALA A 147 -8.46 -7.48 3.03
CA ALA A 147 -7.59 -6.33 2.74
C ALA A 147 -6.21 -6.45 3.41
N SER A 148 -6.15 -7.09 4.57
CA SER A 148 -4.90 -7.39 5.27
C SER A 148 -3.97 -8.30 4.48
N TYR A 149 -4.51 -9.36 3.86
CA TYR A 149 -3.73 -10.29 3.03
C TYR A 149 -3.31 -9.68 1.70
N VAL A 150 -4.21 -8.94 1.03
CA VAL A 150 -3.88 -8.25 -0.22
C VAL A 150 -2.73 -7.26 -0.02
N LYS A 151 -2.77 -6.49 1.07
CA LYS A 151 -1.68 -5.56 1.39
C LYS A 151 -0.38 -6.25 1.78
N ALA A 152 -0.44 -7.42 2.42
CA ALA A 152 0.75 -8.20 2.71
C ALA A 152 1.38 -8.77 1.42
N LEU A 153 0.56 -9.35 0.52
CA LEU A 153 1.00 -9.81 -0.79
C LEU A 153 1.59 -8.66 -1.62
N GLY A 154 0.99 -7.46 -1.54
CA GLY A 154 1.48 -6.26 -2.21
C GLY A 154 2.93 -5.89 -1.84
N GLN A 155 3.47 -6.37 -0.71
CA GLN A 155 4.88 -6.17 -0.38
C GLN A 155 5.85 -6.84 -1.37
N ILE A 156 5.36 -7.74 -2.23
CA ILE A 156 6.13 -8.27 -3.37
C ILE A 156 6.63 -7.16 -4.31
N GLU A 157 5.94 -6.01 -4.35
CA GLU A 157 6.37 -4.83 -5.10
C GLU A 157 7.78 -4.39 -4.70
N PHE A 158 8.15 -4.47 -3.42
CA PHE A 158 9.50 -4.13 -2.96
C PHE A 158 10.55 -5.10 -3.51
N LEU A 159 10.21 -6.39 -3.63
CA LEU A 159 11.10 -7.40 -4.21
C LEU A 159 11.30 -7.15 -5.71
N LEU A 160 10.22 -6.83 -6.44
CA LEU A 160 10.27 -6.49 -7.86
C LEU A 160 11.06 -5.20 -8.09
N ALA A 161 10.81 -4.15 -7.30
CA ALA A 161 11.51 -2.88 -7.41
C ALA A 161 13.03 -3.04 -7.20
N LEU A 162 13.46 -3.85 -6.22
CA LEU A 162 14.89 -4.14 -6.08
C LEU A 162 15.40 -5.04 -7.21
N GLY A 163 14.63 -6.03 -7.67
CA GLY A 163 15.00 -6.84 -8.83
C GLY A 163 15.31 -5.98 -10.06
N VAL A 164 14.50 -4.94 -10.29
CA VAL A 164 14.77 -3.93 -11.32
C VAL A 164 16.01 -3.09 -10.98
N SER A 165 16.18 -2.64 -9.73
CA SER A 165 17.40 -1.91 -9.32
C SER A 165 18.67 -2.73 -9.57
N HIS A 166 18.66 -4.00 -9.19
CA HIS A 166 19.83 -4.86 -9.33
C HIS A 166 20.10 -5.23 -10.80
N LEU A 167 19.06 -5.63 -11.54
CA LEU A 167 19.20 -6.07 -12.93
C LEU A 167 19.50 -4.91 -13.89
N PHE A 168 18.88 -3.75 -13.65
CA PHE A 168 18.93 -2.60 -14.56
C PHE A 168 19.95 -1.52 -14.14
N PHE A 169 20.09 -1.26 -12.83
CA PHE A 169 21.02 -0.25 -12.31
C PHE A 169 22.34 -0.82 -11.79
N ARG A 170 22.48 -2.16 -11.68
CA ARG A 170 23.71 -2.85 -11.24
C ARG A 170 24.27 -2.35 -9.90
N GLU A 171 23.41 -1.88 -9.01
CA GLU A 171 23.82 -1.48 -7.67
C GLU A 171 24.24 -2.71 -6.85
N HIS A 172 25.34 -2.57 -6.10
CA HIS A 172 25.84 -3.63 -5.22
C HIS A 172 24.89 -3.80 -4.04
N THR A 173 24.16 -4.92 -4.01
CA THR A 173 23.23 -5.26 -2.95
C THR A 173 23.95 -5.57 -1.65
N GLN A 174 23.62 -4.86 -0.58
CA GLN A 174 24.19 -5.12 0.74
C GLN A 174 23.59 -6.41 1.33
N ARG A 175 24.37 -7.18 2.09
CA ARG A 175 23.88 -8.43 2.75
C ARG A 175 22.64 -8.21 3.61
N LEU A 176 22.52 -7.01 4.19
CA LEU A 176 21.38 -6.61 5.02
C LEU A 176 20.10 -6.38 4.19
N GLU A 177 20.23 -5.86 2.95
CA GLU A 177 19.09 -5.73 2.03
C GLU A 177 18.53 -7.11 1.68
N LEU A 178 19.43 -8.05 1.34
CA LEU A 178 19.05 -9.43 1.02
C LEU A 178 18.36 -10.12 2.20
N ALA A 179 18.84 -9.92 3.43
CA ALA A 179 18.19 -10.45 4.63
C ALA A 179 16.78 -9.87 4.84
N GLY A 180 16.61 -8.55 4.67
CA GLY A 180 15.29 -7.90 4.74
C GLY A 180 14.32 -8.43 3.68
N MET A 181 14.81 -8.67 2.46
CA MET A 181 14.01 -9.26 1.37
C MET A 181 13.60 -10.70 1.65
N LEU A 182 14.52 -11.54 2.12
CA LEU A 182 14.21 -12.93 2.46
C LEU A 182 13.17 -12.99 3.58
N LEU A 183 13.21 -12.05 4.53
CA LEU A 183 12.18 -11.91 5.55
C LEU A 183 10.83 -11.49 4.96
N ILE A 184 10.79 -10.50 4.07
CA ILE A 184 9.53 -10.12 3.40
C ILE A 184 8.97 -11.30 2.58
N ALA A 185 9.82 -11.99 1.80
CA ALA A 185 9.44 -13.12 0.98
C ALA A 185 8.91 -14.30 1.83
N SER A 186 9.61 -14.63 2.92
CA SER A 186 9.16 -15.66 3.86
C SER A 186 7.86 -15.27 4.56
N GLY A 187 7.69 -14.00 4.96
CA GLY A 187 6.43 -13.50 5.49
C GLY A 187 5.27 -13.65 4.51
N ILE A 188 5.48 -13.34 3.22
CA ILE A 188 4.47 -13.57 2.17
C ILE A 188 4.16 -15.06 2.00
N LEU A 189 5.18 -15.92 1.97
CA LEU A 189 4.99 -17.38 1.84
C LEU A 189 4.19 -17.94 3.02
N VAL A 190 4.57 -17.59 4.25
CA VAL A 190 3.85 -18.02 5.47
C VAL A 190 2.41 -17.54 5.42
N LEU A 191 2.16 -16.30 4.96
CA LEU A 191 0.80 -15.77 4.81
C LEU A 191 -0.04 -16.56 3.79
N LEU A 192 0.59 -17.00 2.70
CA LEU A 192 -0.05 -17.81 1.67
C LEU A 192 -0.43 -19.20 2.20
N PHE A 193 0.41 -19.81 3.04
CA PHE A 193 0.12 -21.07 3.74
C PHE A 193 -0.84 -20.92 4.93
N ALA A 194 -1.04 -19.70 5.43
CA ALA A 194 -1.90 -19.41 6.59
C ALA A 194 -3.37 -19.10 6.23
N ARG A 195 -3.67 -19.02 4.93
CA ARG A 195 -4.98 -18.70 4.35
C ARG A 195 -5.78 -19.98 4.12
#